data_AF-A0ABD4LMT6-F1
#
_entry.id   AF-A0ABD4LMT6-F1
#
_cell.length_a   1.000
_cell.length_b   1.000
_cell.length_c   1.000
_cell.angle_alpha   90.00
_cell.angle_beta   90.00
_cell.angle_gamma   90.00
#
_symmetry.space_group_name_H-M   'P 1'
#
loop_
_entity.id
_entity.type
_entity.pdbx_description
1 polymer ?
#
loop_
_entity_poly.entity_id
_entity_poly.type
_entity_poly.pdbx_seq_one_letter_code
_entity_poly.pdbx_strand_id
1 'polypeptide(L)'
;MKYFTSEIEGKKLVDFQKYDASITAFDDRLELVTGLLNNEDGSLHEFLVTYFTEYYDASPTQKGWMAEQDAVCKTLELLGTYLLNAKDIDSNRKVVYRFWKSDKEFNKYKESKNINTSTLEAGMEEGVEVIDLFFSPDDTNYRVDDSQKLYAKDIREIREIAQLQDGIDVMKQDLYRKKVKAKVENMLEMDLDEQDKSTLKRIHRNVDNYIDRWARDLSDNQVLIKEAIKKPIRFKGTSSSQGRPVTNSIELDDERVARTLVQFYEKAELTSDVGILIEELDKVLVDIDTLSEEELTVINMFKKGYSRDSIVKELDIKHYKMTRMLTRIGKKISKHYIEKNRGFEIQ
;
A
#
# COMPACT_ATOMS: atom_id res chain seq x y z
N MET A 1 -6.18 22.90 21.61
CA MET A 1 -5.15 23.72 20.95
C MET A 1 -4.97 24.95 21.81
N LYS A 2 -3.76 25.19 22.33
CA LYS A 2 -3.44 26.38 23.12
C LYS A 2 -3.28 27.55 22.16
N TYR A 3 -4.25 28.45 22.15
CA TYR A 3 -4.19 29.68 21.35
C TYR A 3 -3.47 30.76 22.14
N PHE A 4 -2.45 31.35 21.53
CA PHE A 4 -1.80 32.54 22.06
C PHE A 4 -2.50 33.78 21.48
N THR A 5 -3.31 34.44 22.30
CA THR A 5 -4.13 35.60 21.90
C THR A 5 -3.51 36.94 22.25
N SER A 6 -2.33 36.94 22.88
CA SER A 6 -1.64 38.15 23.30
C SER A 6 -0.77 38.72 22.19
N GLU A 7 -0.59 40.04 22.24
CA GLU A 7 0.28 40.80 21.35
C GLU A 7 1.61 41.01 22.08
N ILE A 8 2.72 40.61 21.48
CA ILE A 8 4.07 40.89 22.00
C ILE A 8 4.73 41.81 20.98
N GLU A 9 5.23 42.96 21.45
CA GLU A 9 5.96 43.94 20.63
C GLU A 9 5.21 44.34 19.35
N GLY A 10 3.88 44.54 19.43
CA GLY A 10 3.06 45.00 18.31
C GLY A 10 2.72 43.94 17.25
N LYS A 11 3.22 42.70 17.38
CA LYS A 11 2.86 41.58 16.49
C LYS A 11 1.98 40.54 17.18
N LYS A 12 1.05 40.00 16.41
CA LYS A 12 0.19 38.86 16.78
C LYS A 12 0.63 37.62 16.02
N LEU A 13 0.20 36.46 16.48
CA LEU A 13 0.48 35.19 15.80
C LEU A 13 0.06 35.19 14.31
N VAL A 14 -1.01 35.92 13.97
CA VAL A 14 -1.51 36.07 12.58
C VAL A 14 -0.49 36.76 11.67
N ASP A 15 0.36 37.62 12.21
CA ASP A 15 1.37 38.33 11.43
C ASP A 15 2.49 37.40 10.91
N PHE A 16 2.67 36.25 11.57
CA PHE A 16 3.60 35.19 11.17
C PHE A 16 2.97 34.12 10.27
N GLN A 17 1.67 34.24 9.95
CA GLN A 17 0.95 33.30 9.07
C GLN A 17 0.86 33.80 7.61
N LYS A 18 1.62 34.85 7.26
CA LYS A 18 1.65 35.38 5.90
C LYS A 18 2.29 34.36 4.96
N TYR A 19 1.50 33.91 4.00
CA TYR A 19 1.87 32.90 3.00
C TYR A 19 1.70 33.50 1.61
N ASP A 20 2.71 33.36 0.75
CA ASP A 20 2.65 33.78 -0.65
C ASP A 20 2.77 32.57 -1.58
N ALA A 21 1.66 32.19 -2.22
CA ALA A 21 1.61 31.06 -3.14
C ALA A 21 2.35 31.31 -4.47
N SER A 22 2.66 32.57 -4.78
CA SER A 22 3.26 32.96 -6.06
C SER A 22 4.78 32.73 -6.09
N ILE A 23 5.42 32.68 -4.92
CA ILE A 23 6.85 32.41 -4.79
C ILE A 23 7.09 30.92 -4.96
N THR A 24 7.87 30.55 -5.97
CA THR A 24 8.13 29.14 -6.32
C THR A 24 9.53 28.66 -5.97
N ALA A 25 10.49 29.58 -5.83
CA ALA A 25 11.88 29.28 -5.51
C ALA A 25 12.15 29.27 -3.99
N PHE A 26 13.05 28.39 -3.52
CA PHE A 26 13.39 28.20 -2.12
C PHE A 26 14.05 29.43 -1.52
N ASP A 27 15.04 30.01 -2.21
CA ASP A 27 15.78 31.18 -1.72
C ASP A 27 14.84 32.38 -1.49
N ASP A 28 13.92 32.62 -2.42
CA ASP A 28 12.91 33.67 -2.30
C ASP A 28 11.92 33.39 -1.14
N ARG A 29 11.55 32.12 -0.92
CA ARG A 29 10.73 31.73 0.25
C ARG A 29 11.49 31.88 1.55
N LEU A 30 12.78 31.56 1.56
CA LEU A 30 13.67 31.70 2.71
C LEU A 30 13.82 33.17 3.09
N GLU A 31 13.99 34.07 2.12
CA GLU A 31 14.03 35.51 2.35
C GLU A 31 12.71 36.01 2.99
N LEU A 32 11.57 35.58 2.47
CA LEU A 32 10.26 35.93 3.02
C LEU A 32 10.09 35.40 4.46
N VAL A 33 10.42 34.14 4.72
CA VAL A 33 10.33 33.55 6.07
C VAL A 33 11.29 34.24 7.04
N THR A 34 12.51 34.55 6.59
CA THR A 34 13.51 35.26 7.39
C THR A 34 13.04 36.68 7.72
N GLY A 35 12.44 37.39 6.76
CA GLY A 35 11.86 38.72 6.98
C GLY A 35 10.63 38.73 7.89
N LEU A 36 9.91 37.60 8.00
CA LEU A 36 8.82 37.45 8.97
C LEU A 36 9.33 37.19 10.39
N LEU A 37 10.37 36.34 10.51
CA LEU A 37 10.89 35.86 11.80
C LEU A 37 11.94 36.78 12.43
N ASN A 38 12.60 37.63 11.65
CA ASN A 38 13.62 38.55 12.14
C ASN A 38 13.10 40.00 12.23
N ASN A 39 13.72 40.78 13.11
CA ASN A 39 13.60 42.23 13.16
C ASN A 39 14.47 42.86 12.04
N GLU A 40 14.30 44.17 11.83
CA GLU A 40 15.07 44.94 10.82
C GLU A 40 16.60 44.83 11.01
N ASP A 41 17.05 44.54 12.24
CA ASP A 41 18.45 44.34 12.60
C ASP A 41 18.98 42.90 12.38
N GLY A 42 18.16 41.99 11.86
CA GLY A 42 18.53 40.60 11.58
C GLY A 42 18.51 39.65 12.79
N SER A 43 18.14 40.13 13.97
CA SER A 43 17.90 39.30 15.17
C SER A 43 16.50 38.67 15.15
N LEU A 44 16.32 37.52 15.79
CA LEU A 44 15.00 36.88 15.94
C LEU A 44 14.01 37.83 16.63
N HIS A 45 12.79 37.88 16.12
CA HIS A 45 11.74 38.76 16.62
C HIS A 45 11.45 38.52 18.12
N GLU A 46 11.28 39.60 18.90
CA GLU A 46 11.11 39.54 20.36
C GLU A 46 9.90 38.69 20.76
N PHE A 47 8.82 38.76 19.97
CA PHE A 47 7.68 37.83 20.05
C PHE A 47 8.09 36.36 20.25
N LEU A 48 9.01 35.82 19.43
CA LEU A 48 9.42 34.41 19.51
C LEU A 48 10.33 34.18 20.71
N VAL A 49 11.26 35.10 20.98
CA VAL A 49 12.18 35.02 22.12
C VAL A 49 11.40 34.98 23.43
N THR A 50 10.49 35.93 23.63
CA THR A 50 9.66 36.03 24.83
C THR A 50 8.68 34.87 24.93
N TYR A 51 8.08 34.43 23.81
CA TYR A 51 7.20 33.27 23.82
C TYR A 51 7.91 31.99 24.30
N PHE A 52 9.06 31.67 23.72
CA PHE A 52 9.79 30.45 24.06
C PHE A 52 10.51 30.51 25.41
N THR A 53 10.80 31.70 25.92
CA THR A 53 11.44 31.88 27.23
C THR A 53 10.43 31.86 28.37
N GLU A 54 9.27 32.50 28.20
CA GLU A 54 8.33 32.74 29.31
C GLU A 54 7.04 31.91 29.24
N TYR A 55 6.61 31.49 28.04
CA TYR A 55 5.29 30.89 27.83
C TYR A 55 5.31 29.45 27.32
N TYR A 56 6.45 29.00 26.79
CA TYR A 56 6.66 27.64 26.30
C TYR A 56 7.31 26.77 27.37
N ASP A 57 6.69 25.63 27.67
CA ASP A 57 7.25 24.63 28.59
C ASP A 57 7.72 23.43 27.75
N ALA A 58 9.04 23.23 27.68
CA ALA A 58 9.66 22.14 26.93
C ALA A 58 9.48 20.76 27.62
N SER A 59 9.03 20.73 28.87
CA SER A 59 8.81 19.49 29.62
C SER A 59 7.31 19.20 29.74
N PRO A 60 6.72 18.33 28.90
CA PRO A 60 5.33 17.96 29.01
C PRO A 60 5.12 17.08 30.26
N THR A 61 4.93 17.72 31.41
CA THR A 61 4.36 17.04 32.59
C THR A 61 2.89 16.70 32.32
N GLN A 62 2.23 15.91 33.19
CA GLN A 62 0.82 15.50 33.04
C GLN A 62 -0.20 16.64 32.84
N LYS A 63 0.20 17.92 32.95
CA LYS A 63 -0.62 19.11 32.74
C LYS A 63 -0.14 20.02 31.59
N GLY A 64 0.97 19.68 30.94
CA GLY A 64 1.56 20.46 29.84
C GLY A 64 0.94 20.14 28.48
N TRP A 65 1.01 21.10 27.56
CA TRP A 65 0.57 20.91 26.16
C TRP A 65 1.76 20.42 25.32
N MET A 66 1.53 19.44 24.45
CA MET A 66 2.55 19.02 23.47
C MET A 66 2.75 20.10 22.39
N ALA A 67 3.93 20.12 21.76
CA ALA A 67 4.22 21.05 20.66
C ALA A 67 3.18 20.97 19.52
N GLU A 68 2.67 19.76 19.22
CA GLU A 68 1.60 19.51 18.25
C GLU A 68 0.24 20.12 18.64
N GLN A 69 0.10 20.62 19.87
CA GLN A 69 -1.12 21.22 20.39
C GLN A 69 -0.98 22.72 20.65
N ASP A 70 0.20 23.28 20.37
CA ASP A 70 0.56 24.69 20.54
C ASP A 70 0.46 25.45 19.20
N ALA A 71 -0.29 26.55 19.18
CA ALA A 71 -0.54 27.31 17.96
C ALA A 71 0.72 28.03 17.43
N VAL A 72 1.67 28.39 18.30
CA VAL A 72 2.92 29.05 17.89
C VAL A 72 3.85 28.04 17.22
N CYS A 73 4.00 26.86 17.82
CA CYS A 73 4.77 25.77 17.23
C CYS A 73 4.21 25.32 15.88
N LYS A 74 2.89 25.19 15.75
CA LYS A 74 2.24 24.88 14.46
C LYS A 74 2.45 25.95 13.40
N THR A 75 2.51 27.21 13.80
CA THR A 75 2.75 28.30 12.85
C THR A 75 4.19 28.24 12.32
N LEU A 76 5.18 27.91 13.16
CA LEU A 76 6.54 27.65 12.71
C LEU A 76 6.65 26.40 11.83
N GLU A 77 5.92 25.34 12.17
CA GLU A 77 5.85 24.11 11.36
C GLU A 77 5.25 24.40 9.96
N LEU A 78 4.23 25.28 9.88
CA LEU A 78 3.65 25.73 8.61
C LEU A 78 4.68 26.49 7.75
N LEU A 79 5.49 27.37 8.36
CA LEU A 79 6.57 28.09 7.67
C LEU A 79 7.67 27.12 7.20
N GLY A 80 8.05 26.13 8.01
CA GLY A 80 8.97 25.07 7.60
C GLY A 80 8.43 24.24 6.43
N THR A 81 7.15 23.89 6.47
CA THR A 81 6.47 23.18 5.37
C THR A 81 6.41 24.02 4.10
N TYR A 82 6.22 25.33 4.23
CA TYR A 82 6.24 26.26 3.10
C TYR A 82 7.61 26.29 2.39
N LEU A 83 8.70 26.29 3.16
CA LEU A 83 10.05 26.19 2.60
C LEU A 83 10.28 24.85 1.89
N LEU A 84 9.91 23.74 2.53
CA LEU A 84 10.12 22.39 1.99
C LEU A 84 9.30 22.10 0.72
N ASN A 85 8.18 22.79 0.52
CA ASN A 85 7.33 22.65 -0.66
C ASN A 85 7.76 23.56 -1.84
N ALA A 86 8.98 24.11 -1.84
CA ALA A 86 9.47 24.92 -2.96
C ALA A 86 9.69 24.03 -4.20
N LYS A 87 9.34 24.55 -5.39
CA LYS A 87 9.31 23.74 -6.63
C LYS A 87 10.70 23.47 -7.20
N ASP A 88 11.65 24.32 -6.85
CA ASP A 88 13.07 24.26 -7.20
C ASP A 88 13.91 23.45 -6.22
N ILE A 89 13.33 23.03 -5.09
CA ILE A 89 13.81 21.84 -4.37
C ILE A 89 13.43 20.64 -5.24
N ASP A 90 14.13 20.51 -6.37
CA ASP A 90 14.26 19.22 -7.02
C ASP A 90 14.78 18.28 -5.94
N SER A 91 14.09 17.18 -5.72
CA SER A 91 14.57 16.08 -4.90
C SER A 91 15.75 15.43 -5.62
N ASN A 92 16.87 16.15 -5.77
CA ASN A 92 18.17 15.65 -6.16
C ASN A 92 18.78 14.78 -5.06
N ARG A 93 17.97 14.26 -4.13
CA ARG A 93 18.28 13.09 -3.33
C ARG A 93 18.47 11.93 -4.29
N LYS A 94 19.71 11.71 -4.71
CA LYS A 94 20.10 10.47 -5.37
C LYS A 94 20.06 9.39 -4.30
N VAL A 95 18.89 8.79 -4.09
CA VAL A 95 18.78 7.69 -3.13
C VAL A 95 19.34 6.44 -3.77
N VAL A 96 20.39 5.87 -3.19
CA VAL A 96 20.97 4.60 -3.65
C VAL A 96 20.58 3.52 -2.67
N TYR A 97 19.67 2.64 -3.09
CA TYR A 97 19.28 1.47 -2.31
C TYR A 97 20.31 0.35 -2.50
N ARG A 98 20.81 -0.20 -1.39
CA ARG A 98 21.73 -1.35 -1.39
C ARG A 98 21.08 -2.50 -0.62
N PHE A 99 21.01 -3.66 -1.24
CA PHE A 99 20.42 -4.85 -0.64
C PHE A 99 21.52 -5.84 -0.24
N TRP A 100 21.57 -6.18 1.04
CA TRP A 100 22.55 -7.10 1.63
C TRP A 100 21.90 -8.44 1.95
N LYS A 101 22.46 -9.56 1.50
CA LYS A 101 21.86 -10.88 1.76
C LYS A 101 22.11 -11.39 3.18
N SER A 102 23.09 -10.82 3.88
CA SER A 102 23.44 -11.21 5.25
C SER A 102 24.31 -10.15 5.93
N ASP A 103 24.31 -10.14 7.26
CA ASP A 103 25.22 -9.33 8.07
C ASP A 103 26.70 -9.58 7.75
N LYS A 104 27.04 -10.81 7.34
CA LYS A 104 28.41 -11.17 6.94
C LYS A 104 28.85 -10.43 5.68
N GLU A 105 27.94 -10.27 4.71
CA GLU A 105 28.21 -9.56 3.46
C GLU A 105 28.35 -8.05 3.70
N PHE A 106 27.47 -7.49 4.54
CA PHE A 106 27.54 -6.10 4.96
C PHE A 106 28.83 -5.79 5.73
N ASN A 107 29.21 -6.62 6.70
CA ASN A 107 30.44 -6.42 7.48
C ASN A 107 31.69 -6.56 6.61
N LYS A 108 31.72 -7.52 5.66
CA LYS A 108 32.81 -7.65 4.69
C LYS A 108 32.92 -6.42 3.79
N TYR A 109 31.80 -5.87 3.33
CA TYR A 109 31.78 -4.62 2.57
C TYR A 109 32.31 -3.45 3.40
N LYS A 110 31.82 -3.30 4.64
CA LYS A 110 32.23 -2.26 5.59
C LYS A 110 33.73 -2.29 5.88
N GLU A 111 34.28 -3.49 6.12
CA GLU A 111 35.72 -3.72 6.31
C GLU A 111 36.52 -3.41 5.05
N SER A 112 36.02 -3.80 3.87
CA SER A 112 36.71 -3.56 2.59
C SER A 112 36.71 -2.08 2.16
N LYS A 113 35.73 -1.30 2.62
CA LYS A 113 35.53 0.10 2.25
C LYS A 113 35.91 1.08 3.37
N ASN A 114 36.36 0.60 4.54
CA ASN A 114 36.70 1.42 5.71
C ASN A 114 35.58 2.38 6.14
N ILE A 115 34.32 1.94 6.06
CA ILE A 115 33.16 2.78 6.38
C ILE A 115 32.90 2.71 7.89
N ASN A 116 33.17 3.81 8.61
CA ASN A 116 32.80 3.95 10.02
C ASN A 116 31.32 4.34 10.14
N THR A 117 30.48 3.44 10.66
CA THR A 117 29.03 3.67 10.87
C THR A 117 28.71 4.56 12.07
N SER A 118 29.70 5.21 12.69
CA SER A 118 29.52 6.02 13.89
C SER A 118 29.23 7.50 13.60
N THR A 119 28.95 7.86 12.36
CA THR A 119 28.59 9.24 12.00
C THR A 119 27.53 9.20 10.93
N LEU A 120 26.38 9.78 11.26
CA LEU A 120 25.21 9.99 10.39
C LEU A 120 25.52 10.76 9.08
N GLU A 121 26.76 11.15 8.78
CA GLU A 121 27.07 12.08 7.67
C GLU A 121 28.45 11.91 6.99
N ALA A 122 29.22 10.85 7.22
CA ALA A 122 30.60 10.82 6.70
C ALA A 122 30.84 9.77 5.61
N GLY A 123 30.81 10.20 4.34
CA GLY A 123 31.85 9.76 3.39
C GLY A 123 31.45 9.10 2.07
N MET A 124 30.28 9.36 1.49
CA MET A 124 30.06 9.08 0.05
C MET A 124 29.25 10.24 -0.57
N GLU A 125 29.85 10.91 -1.56
CA GLU A 125 29.32 11.97 -2.45
C GLU A 125 28.15 12.82 -1.91
N GLU A 126 28.42 14.12 -1.67
CA GLU A 126 27.43 15.13 -1.30
C GLU A 126 26.11 14.95 -2.09
N GLY A 127 25.03 14.61 -1.37
CA GLY A 127 23.67 14.52 -1.92
C GLY A 127 23.14 13.10 -2.21
N VAL A 128 23.92 12.04 -1.95
CA VAL A 128 23.48 10.65 -2.16
C VAL A 128 23.07 9.99 -0.82
N GLU A 129 21.77 9.89 -0.56
CA GLU A 129 21.26 9.14 0.60
C GLU A 129 21.36 7.63 0.30
N VAL A 130 22.27 6.93 0.95
CA VAL A 130 22.41 5.48 0.80
C VAL A 130 21.54 4.78 1.83
N ILE A 131 20.54 4.04 1.38
CA ILE A 131 19.67 3.24 2.25
C ILE A 131 20.11 1.78 2.13
N ASP A 132 20.77 1.27 3.18
CA ASP A 132 21.17 -0.12 3.31
C ASP A 132 19.99 -0.95 3.83
N LEU A 133 19.48 -1.86 3.00
CA LEU A 133 18.40 -2.79 3.32
C LEU A 133 18.98 -4.20 3.43
N PHE A 134 18.63 -4.90 4.50
CA PHE A 134 18.97 -6.31 4.63
C PHE A 134 17.85 -7.13 4.02
N PHE A 135 18.19 -7.91 3.00
CA PHE A 135 17.33 -8.96 2.50
C PHE A 135 17.26 -10.04 3.58
N SER A 136 16.11 -10.15 4.23
CA SER A 136 15.80 -11.27 5.11
C SER A 136 15.22 -12.39 4.25
N PRO A 137 15.89 -13.54 4.09
CA PRO A 137 15.29 -14.72 3.46
C PRO A 137 14.04 -15.20 4.21
N ASP A 138 13.88 -14.76 5.47
CA ASP A 138 12.76 -15.05 6.35
C ASP A 138 11.62 -14.00 6.27
N ASP A 139 11.74 -12.95 5.42
CA ASP A 139 10.60 -12.08 5.11
C ASP A 139 9.65 -12.83 4.16
N THR A 140 8.84 -13.71 4.75
CA THR A 140 7.70 -14.36 4.10
C THR A 140 6.65 -13.35 3.70
N ASN A 141 5.98 -13.57 2.56
CA ASN A 141 4.76 -12.86 2.18
C ASN A 141 3.82 -12.72 3.39
N TYR A 142 3.45 -11.48 3.69
CA TYR A 142 2.58 -11.16 4.80
C TYR A 142 1.24 -11.89 4.63
N ARG A 143 0.94 -12.84 5.51
CA ARG A 143 -0.44 -13.31 5.68
C ARG A 143 -1.21 -12.11 6.22
N VAL A 144 -2.25 -11.66 5.51
CA VAL A 144 -3.16 -10.60 5.99
C VAL A 144 -3.64 -11.04 7.36
N ASP A 145 -3.13 -10.39 8.41
CA ASP A 145 -3.46 -10.74 9.79
C ASP A 145 -4.96 -10.48 9.98
N ASP A 146 -5.62 -11.29 10.80
CA ASP A 146 -7.06 -11.11 11.09
C ASP A 146 -7.32 -9.72 11.70
N SER A 147 -6.30 -9.08 12.28
CA SER A 147 -6.33 -7.68 12.72
C SER A 147 -6.56 -6.66 11.60
N GLN A 148 -6.24 -6.98 10.33
CA GLN A 148 -6.44 -6.12 9.16
C GLN A 148 -7.84 -6.27 8.53
N LYS A 149 -8.57 -7.36 8.81
CA LYS A 149 -9.95 -7.53 8.31
C LYS A 149 -10.89 -6.55 9.00
N LEU A 150 -11.74 -5.87 8.24
CA LEU A 150 -12.80 -5.02 8.80
C LEU A 150 -13.88 -5.86 9.46
N TYR A 151 -14.10 -5.67 10.75
CA TYR A 151 -15.19 -6.29 11.48
C TYR A 151 -16.35 -5.32 11.69
N ALA A 152 -17.55 -5.84 11.92
CA ALA A 152 -18.74 -5.04 12.23
C ALA A 152 -18.57 -4.15 13.47
N LYS A 153 -17.69 -4.54 14.41
CA LYS A 153 -17.31 -3.69 15.56
C LYS A 153 -16.51 -2.46 15.14
N ASP A 154 -15.63 -2.57 14.14
CA ASP A 154 -14.78 -1.47 13.68
C ASP A 154 -15.63 -0.39 12.99
N ILE A 155 -16.68 -0.79 12.27
CA ILE A 155 -17.68 0.11 11.68
C ILE A 155 -18.49 0.85 12.75
N ARG A 156 -18.76 0.24 13.91
CA ARG A 156 -19.48 0.90 15.01
C ARG A 156 -18.61 1.82 15.84
N GLU A 157 -17.34 1.47 16.01
CA GLU A 157 -16.40 2.17 16.90
C GLU A 157 -15.70 3.35 16.21
N ILE A 158 -15.39 3.25 14.90
CA ILE A 158 -14.64 4.26 14.15
C ILE A 158 -15.59 4.96 13.18
N ARG A 159 -15.89 6.23 13.47
CA ARG A 159 -16.85 7.04 12.71
C ARG A 159 -16.45 7.20 11.24
N GLU A 160 -15.17 7.33 10.96
CA GLU A 160 -14.61 7.51 9.62
C GLU A 160 -14.83 6.25 8.78
N ILE A 161 -14.66 5.07 9.37
CA ILE A 161 -14.94 3.78 8.71
C ILE A 161 -16.44 3.62 8.45
N ALA A 162 -17.29 4.06 9.39
CA ALA A 162 -18.74 4.07 9.23
C ALA A 162 -19.19 4.92 8.03
N GLN A 163 -18.65 6.14 7.90
CA GLN A 163 -18.97 7.03 6.78
C GLN A 163 -18.56 6.44 5.44
N LEU A 164 -17.40 5.79 5.38
CA LEU A 164 -16.96 5.08 4.19
C LEU A 164 -17.86 3.87 3.89
N GLN A 165 -18.32 3.15 4.92
CA GLN A 165 -19.23 2.02 4.77
C GLN A 165 -20.58 2.46 4.21
N ASP A 166 -21.16 3.53 4.73
CA ASP A 166 -22.39 4.12 4.21
C ASP A 166 -22.23 4.53 2.74
N GLY A 167 -21.08 5.10 2.38
CA GLY A 167 -20.73 5.42 1.00
C GLY A 167 -20.68 4.19 0.09
N ILE A 168 -20.03 3.11 0.54
CA ILE A 168 -19.95 1.83 -0.18
C ILE A 168 -21.34 1.23 -0.36
N ASP A 169 -22.17 1.26 0.67
CA ASP A 169 -23.51 0.68 0.64
C ASP A 169 -24.44 1.46 -0.29
N VAL A 170 -24.33 2.79 -0.31
CA VAL A 170 -25.01 3.64 -1.30
C VAL A 170 -24.53 3.33 -2.72
N MET A 171 -23.22 3.15 -2.94
CA MET A 171 -22.66 2.80 -4.24
C MET A 171 -23.09 1.41 -4.75
N LYS A 172 -23.36 0.48 -3.84
CA LYS A 172 -23.89 -0.85 -4.18
C LYS A 172 -25.37 -0.84 -4.56
N GLN A 173 -26.13 0.21 -4.26
CA GLN A 173 -27.55 0.30 -4.62
C GLN A 173 -27.74 0.54 -6.12
N ASP A 174 -28.61 -0.26 -6.76
CA ASP A 174 -28.99 -0.11 -8.16
C ASP A 174 -29.54 1.29 -8.50
N LEU A 175 -30.27 1.90 -7.56
CA LEU A 175 -30.82 3.25 -7.74
C LEU A 175 -29.72 4.29 -7.86
N TYR A 176 -28.63 4.16 -7.09
CA TYR A 176 -27.49 5.06 -7.17
C TYR A 176 -26.75 4.89 -8.49
N ARG A 177 -26.52 3.64 -8.92
CA ARG A 177 -25.90 3.32 -10.23
C ARG A 177 -26.69 3.93 -11.40
N LYS A 178 -28.02 3.82 -11.37
CA LYS A 178 -28.92 4.45 -12.35
C LYS A 178 -28.84 5.97 -12.33
N LYS A 179 -28.77 6.59 -11.14
CA LYS A 179 -28.59 8.05 -11.00
C LYS A 179 -27.25 8.53 -11.57
N VAL A 180 -26.17 7.81 -11.28
CA VAL A 180 -24.83 8.13 -11.82
C VAL A 180 -24.84 8.00 -13.34
N LYS A 181 -25.44 6.94 -13.88
CA LYS A 181 -25.58 6.76 -15.34
C LYS A 181 -26.34 7.93 -15.99
N ALA A 182 -27.50 8.30 -15.45
CA ALA A 182 -28.28 9.42 -15.96
C ALA A 182 -27.53 10.76 -15.86
N LYS A 183 -26.76 10.97 -14.77
CA LYS A 183 -25.95 12.18 -14.61
C LYS A 183 -24.81 12.24 -15.64
N VAL A 184 -24.17 11.11 -15.93
CA VAL A 184 -23.13 11.02 -16.98
C VAL A 184 -23.73 11.24 -18.37
N GLU A 185 -24.94 10.73 -18.64
CA GLU A 185 -25.67 11.00 -19.90
C GLU A 185 -25.96 12.48 -20.07
N ASN A 186 -26.51 13.15 -19.05
CA ASN A 186 -26.78 14.58 -19.09
C ASN A 186 -25.50 15.42 -19.27
N MET A 187 -24.38 15.02 -18.65
CA MET A 187 -23.09 15.70 -18.82
C MET A 187 -22.51 15.54 -20.23
N LEU A 188 -22.79 14.43 -20.91
CA LEU A 188 -22.34 14.21 -22.29
C LEU A 188 -23.05 15.10 -23.31
N GLU A 189 -24.24 15.62 -22.98
CA GLU A 189 -25.01 16.57 -23.78
C GLU A 189 -24.53 18.03 -23.61
N MET A 190 -23.69 18.30 -22.61
CA MET A 190 -23.10 19.61 -22.39
C MET A 190 -21.93 19.88 -23.35
N ASP A 191 -21.63 21.15 -23.56
CA ASP A 191 -20.43 21.55 -24.30
C ASP A 191 -19.21 21.38 -23.38
N LEU A 192 -18.43 20.33 -23.66
CA LEU A 192 -17.28 19.90 -22.88
C LEU A 192 -16.09 19.68 -23.81
N ASP A 193 -14.89 19.85 -23.26
CA ASP A 193 -13.64 19.56 -23.94
C ASP A 193 -13.58 18.09 -24.41
N GLU A 194 -12.92 17.85 -25.54
CA GLU A 194 -12.74 16.53 -26.17
C GLU A 194 -12.24 15.47 -25.18
N GLN A 195 -11.30 15.85 -24.31
CA GLN A 195 -10.71 14.97 -23.30
C GLN A 195 -11.72 14.55 -22.21
N ASP A 196 -12.52 15.49 -21.72
CA ASP A 196 -13.55 15.23 -20.71
C ASP A 196 -14.69 14.41 -21.31
N LYS A 197 -15.08 14.72 -22.54
CA LYS A 197 -16.08 13.96 -23.30
C LYS A 197 -15.65 12.52 -23.54
N SER A 198 -14.36 12.29 -23.83
CA SER A 198 -13.79 10.94 -23.97
C SER A 198 -13.83 10.15 -22.66
N THR A 199 -13.52 10.82 -21.54
CA THR A 199 -13.50 10.22 -20.20
C THR A 199 -14.92 9.85 -19.76
N LEU A 200 -15.89 10.74 -19.95
CA LEU A 200 -17.30 10.49 -19.68
C LEU A 200 -17.86 9.37 -20.56
N LYS A 201 -17.49 9.29 -21.84
CA LYS A 201 -17.87 8.15 -22.71
C LYS A 201 -17.33 6.82 -22.18
N ARG A 202 -16.10 6.80 -21.66
CA ARG A 202 -15.50 5.60 -21.06
C ARG A 202 -16.25 5.19 -19.79
N ILE A 203 -16.61 6.15 -18.95
CA ILE A 203 -17.40 5.92 -17.73
C ILE A 203 -18.80 5.42 -18.11
N HIS A 204 -19.48 6.05 -19.07
CA HIS A 204 -20.82 5.68 -19.52
C HIS A 204 -20.91 4.25 -20.05
N ARG A 205 -19.90 3.81 -20.81
CA ARG A 205 -19.81 2.44 -21.33
C ARG A 205 -19.79 1.38 -20.23
N ASN A 206 -19.26 1.71 -19.04
CA ASN A 206 -19.14 0.75 -17.95
C ASN A 206 -19.21 1.42 -16.57
N VAL A 207 -20.37 2.03 -16.29
CA VAL A 207 -20.64 2.74 -15.04
C VAL A 207 -20.51 1.80 -13.84
N ASP A 208 -20.91 0.53 -14.00
CA ASP A 208 -20.84 -0.46 -12.93
C ASP A 208 -19.40 -0.76 -12.51
N ASN A 209 -18.50 -1.04 -13.46
CA ASN A 209 -17.09 -1.25 -13.14
C ASN A 209 -16.42 0.01 -12.59
N TYR A 210 -16.83 1.19 -13.05
CA TYR A 210 -16.36 2.45 -12.51
C TYR A 210 -16.74 2.57 -11.02
N ILE A 211 -18.01 2.40 -10.68
CA ILE A 211 -18.51 2.45 -9.31
C ILE A 211 -17.87 1.36 -8.45
N ASP A 212 -17.68 0.15 -8.98
CA ASP A 212 -17.04 -0.96 -8.25
C ASP A 212 -15.57 -0.67 -7.93
N ARG A 213 -14.87 0.06 -8.80
CA ARG A 213 -13.48 0.49 -8.53
C ARG A 213 -13.46 1.48 -7.37
N TRP A 214 -14.32 2.51 -7.41
CA TRP A 214 -14.43 3.48 -6.32
C TRP A 214 -14.85 2.82 -4.99
N ALA A 215 -15.76 1.85 -5.03
CA ALA A 215 -16.17 1.10 -3.84
C ALA A 215 -15.01 0.27 -3.25
N ARG A 216 -14.10 -0.25 -4.09
CA ARG A 216 -12.87 -0.91 -3.61
C ARG A 216 -11.90 0.09 -3.01
N ASP A 217 -11.66 1.22 -3.65
CA ASP A 217 -10.76 2.26 -3.14
C ASP A 217 -11.23 2.77 -1.75
N LEU A 218 -12.54 2.93 -1.56
CA LEU A 218 -13.12 3.27 -0.25
C LEU A 218 -12.91 2.14 0.77
N SER A 219 -13.02 0.88 0.36
CA SER A 219 -12.76 -0.28 1.23
C SER A 219 -11.29 -0.38 1.65
N ASP A 220 -10.36 -0.08 0.76
CA ASP A 220 -8.93 -0.07 1.06
C ASP A 220 -8.59 1.06 2.05
N ASN A 221 -9.21 2.23 1.87
CA ASN A 221 -9.10 3.35 2.80
C ASN A 221 -9.63 3.01 4.21
N GLN A 222 -10.70 2.22 4.33
CA GLN A 222 -11.17 1.75 5.63
C GLN A 222 -10.11 0.90 6.36
N VAL A 223 -9.36 0.07 5.64
CA VAL A 223 -8.26 -0.74 6.20
C VAL A 223 -7.12 0.16 6.66
N LEU A 224 -6.71 1.13 5.83
CA LEU A 224 -5.65 2.09 6.18
C LEU A 224 -5.99 2.90 7.43
N ILE A 225 -7.24 3.38 7.55
CA ILE A 225 -7.72 4.11 8.72
C ILE A 225 -7.69 3.20 9.96
N LYS A 226 -8.13 1.94 9.82
CA LYS A 226 -8.08 0.97 10.90
C LYS A 226 -6.65 0.72 11.37
N GLU A 227 -5.71 0.59 10.45
CA GLU A 227 -4.29 0.43 10.78
C GLU A 227 -3.73 1.66 11.52
N ALA A 228 -4.06 2.86 11.05
CA ALA A 228 -3.60 4.10 11.68
C ALA A 228 -4.13 4.29 13.11
N ILE A 229 -5.40 3.94 13.36
CA ILE A 229 -6.06 4.13 14.65
C ILE A 229 -5.72 3.01 15.63
N LYS A 230 -5.95 1.75 15.23
CA LYS A 230 -5.80 0.61 16.13
C LYS A 230 -4.35 0.14 16.25
N LYS A 231 -3.45 0.61 15.36
CA LYS A 231 -2.03 0.27 15.30
C LYS A 231 -1.81 -1.20 15.65
N PRO A 232 -2.46 -2.14 14.94
CA PRO A 232 -2.39 -3.55 15.29
C PRO A 232 -0.91 -3.95 15.36
N ILE A 233 -0.52 -4.56 16.49
CA ILE A 233 0.86 -5.01 16.68
C ILE A 233 1.13 -6.04 15.60
N ARG A 234 2.00 -5.64 14.67
CA ARG A 234 2.52 -6.51 13.63
C ARG A 234 3.46 -7.52 14.29
N PHE A 235 2.91 -8.65 14.70
CA PHE A 235 3.76 -9.80 15.01
C PHE A 235 4.36 -10.27 13.69
N LYS A 236 5.63 -9.92 13.43
CA LYS A 236 6.46 -10.74 12.53
C LYS A 236 6.32 -12.16 13.06
N GLY A 237 5.91 -13.11 12.24
CA GLY A 237 5.65 -14.48 12.67
C GLY A 237 6.87 -15.09 13.35
N THR A 238 6.94 -15.01 14.68
CA THR A 238 7.98 -15.65 15.48
C THR A 238 7.59 -17.08 15.88
N SER A 239 6.57 -17.66 15.25
CA SER A 239 6.27 -19.07 15.43
C SER A 239 7.25 -19.91 14.61
N SER A 240 8.41 -20.14 15.21
CA SER A 240 9.22 -21.31 14.99
C SER A 240 8.39 -22.57 15.31
N SER A 241 7.73 -23.14 14.31
CA SER A 241 7.40 -24.57 14.32
C SER A 241 8.13 -25.20 13.14
N GLN A 242 9.33 -25.68 13.44
CA GLN A 242 10.11 -26.69 12.74
C GLN A 242 10.06 -26.72 11.21
N GLY A 243 11.22 -26.38 10.62
CA GLY A 243 11.75 -26.96 9.39
C GLY A 243 10.73 -27.36 8.33
N ARG A 244 10.27 -26.39 7.55
CA ARG A 244 9.77 -26.69 6.20
C ARG A 244 10.82 -26.24 5.19
N PRO A 245 11.24 -27.10 4.25
CA PRO A 245 11.96 -26.62 3.08
C PRO A 245 11.09 -25.60 2.36
N VAL A 246 11.72 -24.51 1.90
CA VAL A 246 11.14 -23.33 1.23
C VAL A 246 10.41 -23.67 -0.09
N THR A 247 10.25 -24.95 -0.43
CA THR A 247 9.53 -25.41 -1.61
C THR A 247 8.00 -25.30 -1.46
N ASN A 248 7.45 -25.31 -0.24
CA ASN A 248 5.99 -25.20 -0.04
C ASN A 248 5.51 -23.73 0.01
N SER A 249 5.94 -22.87 -0.91
CA SER A 249 5.58 -21.44 -0.94
C SER A 249 4.19 -21.16 -1.52
N ILE A 250 3.43 -22.20 -1.86
CA ILE A 250 2.11 -22.05 -2.51
C ILE A 250 1.04 -22.70 -1.65
N GLU A 251 0.08 -21.88 -1.25
CA GLU A 251 -1.14 -22.34 -0.62
C GLU A 251 -2.10 -22.81 -1.72
N LEU A 252 -2.04 -24.11 -2.05
CA LEU A 252 -2.99 -24.78 -2.94
C LEU A 252 -4.30 -25.16 -2.21
N ASP A 253 -4.54 -24.62 -1.02
CA ASP A 253 -5.73 -24.87 -0.22
C ASP A 253 -6.98 -24.15 -0.78
N ASP A 254 -6.84 -23.09 -1.57
CA ASP A 254 -7.93 -22.47 -2.33
C ASP A 254 -8.15 -23.17 -3.69
N GLU A 255 -9.35 -23.72 -3.88
CA GLU A 255 -9.82 -24.31 -5.14
C GLU A 255 -9.66 -23.38 -6.36
N ARG A 256 -9.76 -22.07 -6.16
CA ARG A 256 -9.66 -21.06 -7.22
C ARG A 256 -8.22 -20.92 -7.68
N VAL A 257 -7.26 -20.96 -6.76
CA VAL A 257 -5.84 -20.89 -7.05
C VAL A 257 -5.43 -22.15 -7.82
N ALA A 258 -5.76 -23.33 -7.31
CA ALA A 258 -5.49 -24.61 -7.97
C ALA A 258 -6.10 -24.67 -9.40
N ARG A 259 -7.37 -24.26 -9.54
CA ARG A 259 -8.05 -24.19 -10.85
C ARG A 259 -7.37 -23.22 -11.81
N THR A 260 -6.88 -22.10 -11.29
CA THR A 260 -6.23 -21.07 -12.11
C THR A 260 -4.88 -21.59 -12.60
N LEU A 261 -4.05 -22.14 -11.71
CA LEU A 261 -2.74 -22.70 -12.08
C LEU A 261 -2.85 -23.80 -13.16
N VAL A 262 -3.86 -24.69 -13.08
CA VAL A 262 -4.12 -25.69 -14.12
C VAL A 262 -4.37 -25.06 -15.50
N GLN A 263 -4.99 -23.89 -15.56
CA GLN A 263 -5.22 -23.18 -16.84
C GLN A 263 -3.99 -22.41 -17.32
N PHE A 264 -2.99 -22.18 -16.46
CA PHE A 264 -1.78 -21.43 -16.80
C PHE A 264 -0.63 -22.32 -17.30
N TYR A 265 -0.78 -23.65 -17.33
CA TYR A 265 0.19 -24.54 -18.00
C TYR A 265 0.48 -24.13 -19.44
N GLU A 266 -0.49 -23.56 -20.17
CA GLU A 266 -0.27 -23.09 -21.55
C GLU A 266 0.72 -21.92 -21.69
N LYS A 267 0.97 -21.20 -20.59
CA LYS A 267 1.78 -19.97 -20.56
C LYS A 267 2.98 -20.08 -19.62
N ALA A 268 3.26 -21.29 -19.16
CA ALA A 268 4.28 -21.56 -18.16
C ALA A 268 5.67 -21.56 -18.79
N GLU A 269 6.45 -20.50 -18.56
CA GLU A 269 7.90 -20.58 -18.72
C GLU A 269 8.50 -21.11 -17.42
N LEU A 270 9.28 -22.19 -17.48
CA LEU A 270 9.89 -22.85 -16.31
C LEU A 270 10.74 -21.89 -15.45
N THR A 271 11.28 -20.83 -16.05
CA THR A 271 12.11 -19.82 -15.37
C THR A 271 11.31 -18.63 -14.82
N SER A 272 10.01 -18.56 -15.09
CA SER A 272 9.13 -17.51 -14.59
C SER A 272 8.58 -17.87 -13.21
N ASP A 273 8.16 -16.87 -12.44
CA ASP A 273 7.48 -17.08 -11.15
C ASP A 273 6.29 -18.04 -11.30
N VAL A 274 5.54 -17.94 -12.39
CA VAL A 274 4.42 -18.84 -12.72
C VAL A 274 4.90 -20.28 -13.00
N GLY A 275 6.08 -20.45 -13.60
CA GLY A 275 6.71 -21.75 -13.82
C GLY A 275 7.04 -22.47 -12.51
N ILE A 276 7.59 -21.73 -11.54
CA ILE A 276 7.83 -22.25 -10.17
C ILE A 276 6.49 -22.66 -9.55
N LEU A 277 5.42 -21.87 -9.75
CA LEU A 277 4.10 -22.22 -9.23
C LEU A 277 3.53 -23.51 -9.80
N ILE A 278 3.85 -23.77 -11.07
CA ILE A 278 3.38 -24.94 -11.80
C ILE A 278 4.20 -26.19 -11.45
N GLU A 279 5.48 -26.06 -11.13
CA GLU A 279 6.32 -27.16 -10.64
C GLU A 279 5.76 -27.73 -9.32
N GLU A 280 5.36 -26.86 -8.40
CA GLU A 280 4.72 -27.28 -7.14
C GLU A 280 3.34 -27.90 -7.35
N LEU A 281 2.55 -27.38 -8.31
CA LEU A 281 1.31 -28.04 -8.72
C LEU A 281 1.59 -29.44 -9.27
N ASP A 282 2.64 -29.61 -10.08
CA ASP A 282 3.03 -30.92 -10.60
C ASP A 282 3.35 -31.90 -9.47
N LYS A 283 4.08 -31.47 -8.42
CA LYS A 283 4.35 -32.31 -7.23
C LYS A 283 3.07 -32.81 -6.55
N VAL A 284 2.04 -31.97 -6.46
CA VAL A 284 0.74 -32.37 -5.91
C VAL A 284 -0.03 -33.30 -6.86
N LEU A 285 0.07 -33.06 -8.17
CA LEU A 285 -0.58 -33.88 -9.18
C LEU A 285 0.04 -35.28 -9.35
N VAL A 286 1.30 -35.49 -8.96
CA VAL A 286 1.91 -36.83 -8.99
C VAL A 286 1.23 -37.78 -8.00
N ASP A 287 0.85 -37.27 -6.83
CA ASP A 287 0.37 -38.09 -5.72
C ASP A 287 -1.17 -38.19 -5.64
N ILE A 288 -1.89 -37.48 -6.53
CA ILE A 288 -3.35 -37.45 -6.52
C ILE A 288 -3.95 -38.63 -7.30
N ASP A 289 -4.64 -39.53 -6.60
CA ASP A 289 -5.33 -40.69 -7.16
C ASP A 289 -6.82 -40.44 -7.43
N THR A 290 -7.38 -39.37 -6.89
CA THR A 290 -8.82 -39.06 -6.96
C THR A 290 -9.30 -38.44 -8.27
N LEU A 291 -8.39 -38.08 -9.19
CA LEU A 291 -8.74 -37.49 -10.49
C LEU A 291 -9.31 -38.56 -11.45
N SER A 292 -10.39 -38.24 -12.16
CA SER A 292 -10.93 -39.15 -13.17
C SER A 292 -10.13 -39.08 -14.49
N GLU A 293 -10.24 -40.09 -15.35
CA GLU A 293 -9.57 -40.11 -16.66
C GLU A 293 -9.89 -38.87 -17.52
N GLU A 294 -11.15 -38.42 -17.53
CA GLU A 294 -11.56 -37.19 -18.23
C GLU A 294 -10.84 -35.94 -17.66
N GLU A 295 -10.63 -35.88 -16.35
CA GLU A 295 -10.00 -34.74 -15.67
C GLU A 295 -8.48 -34.72 -15.93
N LEU A 296 -7.84 -35.90 -15.88
CA LEU A 296 -6.44 -36.08 -16.27
C LEU A 296 -6.21 -35.72 -17.74
N THR A 297 -7.13 -36.09 -18.63
CA THR A 297 -7.07 -35.74 -20.05
C THR A 297 -7.05 -34.23 -20.24
N VAL A 298 -7.94 -33.51 -19.54
CA VAL A 298 -7.97 -32.03 -19.58
C VAL A 298 -6.68 -31.42 -19.05
N ILE A 299 -6.16 -31.88 -17.92
CA ILE A 299 -4.89 -31.39 -17.36
C ILE A 299 -3.74 -31.63 -18.35
N ASN A 300 -3.67 -32.81 -18.96
CA ASN A 300 -2.64 -33.15 -19.93
C ASN A 300 -2.71 -32.30 -21.20
N MET A 301 -3.90 -31.89 -21.63
CA MET A 301 -4.04 -30.97 -22.77
C MET A 301 -3.56 -29.56 -22.41
N PHE A 302 -3.84 -29.07 -21.20
CA PHE A 302 -3.25 -27.82 -20.71
C PHE A 302 -1.72 -27.90 -20.62
N LYS A 303 -1.18 -29.01 -20.11
CA LYS A 303 0.28 -29.29 -20.09
C LYS A 303 0.93 -29.25 -21.47
N LYS A 304 0.18 -29.63 -22.51
CA LYS A 304 0.62 -29.57 -23.92
C LYS A 304 0.47 -28.19 -24.57
N GLY A 305 0.03 -27.18 -23.82
CA GLY A 305 -0.14 -25.82 -24.34
C GLY A 305 -1.49 -25.54 -25.00
N TYR A 306 -2.48 -26.40 -24.84
CA TYR A 306 -3.79 -26.16 -25.44
C TYR A 306 -4.57 -25.11 -24.65
N SER A 307 -5.10 -24.12 -25.37
CA SER A 307 -6.04 -23.17 -24.80
C SER A 307 -7.34 -23.83 -24.42
N ARG A 308 -8.06 -23.23 -23.47
CA ARG A 308 -9.38 -23.69 -23.06
C ARG A 308 -10.34 -23.89 -24.22
N ASP A 309 -10.33 -22.97 -25.19
CA ASP A 309 -11.22 -23.04 -26.36
C ASP A 309 -10.82 -24.19 -27.30
N SER A 310 -9.52 -24.48 -27.41
CA SER A 310 -9.01 -25.62 -28.15
C SER A 310 -9.43 -26.93 -27.50
N ILE A 311 -9.34 -27.05 -26.18
CA ILE A 311 -9.72 -28.27 -25.44
C ILE A 311 -11.23 -28.53 -25.55
N VAL A 312 -12.05 -27.48 -25.43
CA VAL A 312 -13.51 -27.56 -25.58
C VAL A 312 -13.89 -28.13 -26.94
N LYS A 313 -13.20 -27.70 -28.02
CA LYS A 313 -13.40 -28.20 -29.37
C LYS A 313 -12.90 -29.64 -29.54
N GLU A 314 -11.70 -29.93 -29.04
CA GLU A 314 -11.05 -31.24 -29.19
C GLU A 314 -11.80 -32.36 -28.45
N LEU A 315 -12.38 -32.05 -27.29
CA LEU A 315 -13.15 -32.99 -26.49
C LEU A 315 -14.66 -32.99 -26.82
N ASP A 316 -15.10 -32.15 -27.77
CA ASP A 316 -16.51 -31.95 -28.12
C ASP A 316 -17.43 -31.73 -26.90
N ILE A 317 -17.00 -30.86 -25.98
CA ILE A 317 -17.76 -30.53 -24.77
C ILE A 317 -18.22 -29.09 -24.76
N LYS A 318 -19.35 -28.81 -24.11
CA LYS A 318 -19.85 -27.43 -23.94
C LYS A 318 -19.00 -26.65 -22.92
N HIS A 319 -18.80 -25.35 -23.13
CA HIS A 319 -18.00 -24.49 -22.24
C HIS A 319 -18.41 -24.55 -20.75
N TYR A 320 -19.71 -24.71 -20.44
CA TYR A 320 -20.16 -24.83 -19.05
C TYR A 320 -19.71 -26.16 -18.41
N LYS A 321 -19.64 -27.25 -19.19
CA LYS A 321 -19.16 -28.56 -18.73
C LYS A 321 -17.66 -28.45 -18.40
N MET A 322 -16.90 -27.75 -19.25
CA MET A 322 -15.50 -27.42 -18.98
C MET A 322 -15.32 -26.60 -17.69
N THR A 323 -16.12 -25.55 -17.47
CA THR A 323 -16.05 -24.77 -16.21
C THR A 323 -16.28 -25.66 -14.99
N ARG A 324 -17.31 -26.52 -15.03
CA ARG A 324 -17.62 -27.43 -13.93
C ARG A 324 -16.50 -28.44 -13.70
N MET A 325 -15.90 -28.96 -14.77
CA MET A 325 -14.78 -29.89 -14.70
C MET A 325 -13.56 -29.26 -14.05
N LEU A 326 -13.18 -28.05 -14.46
CA LEU A 326 -12.09 -27.28 -13.86
C LEU A 326 -12.34 -26.98 -12.37
N THR A 327 -13.57 -26.63 -11.99
CA THR A 327 -13.90 -26.46 -10.56
C THR A 327 -13.77 -27.76 -9.77
N ARG A 328 -14.17 -28.91 -10.34
CA ARG A 328 -13.96 -30.23 -9.68
C ARG A 328 -12.49 -30.57 -9.53
N ILE A 329 -11.68 -30.32 -10.56
CA ILE A 329 -10.22 -30.50 -10.53
C ILE A 329 -9.61 -29.65 -9.41
N GLY A 330 -9.93 -28.35 -9.36
CA GLY A 330 -9.44 -27.45 -8.32
C GLY A 330 -9.81 -27.92 -6.91
N LYS A 331 -11.04 -28.39 -6.70
CA LYS A 331 -11.49 -28.97 -5.41
C LYS A 331 -10.70 -30.21 -5.01
N LYS A 332 -10.44 -31.12 -5.94
CA LYS A 332 -9.70 -32.36 -5.67
C LYS A 332 -8.25 -32.07 -5.32
N ILE A 333 -7.60 -31.18 -6.07
CA ILE A 333 -6.22 -30.73 -5.81
C ILE A 333 -6.13 -30.08 -4.42
N SER A 334 -7.01 -29.11 -4.14
CA SER A 334 -7.01 -28.41 -2.84
C SER A 334 -7.28 -29.35 -1.67
N LYS A 335 -8.27 -30.23 -1.81
CA LYS A 335 -8.56 -31.23 -0.78
C LYS A 335 -7.37 -32.16 -0.53
N HIS A 336 -6.76 -32.69 -1.58
CA HIS A 336 -5.60 -33.58 -1.46
C HIS A 336 -4.39 -32.86 -0.84
N TYR A 337 -4.15 -31.60 -1.22
CA TYR A 337 -3.11 -30.76 -0.64
C TYR A 337 -3.31 -30.54 0.86
N ILE A 338 -4.54 -30.22 1.29
CA ILE A 338 -4.89 -30.06 2.71
C ILE A 338 -4.72 -31.38 3.47
N GLU A 339 -5.17 -32.51 2.91
CA GLU A 339 -5.06 -33.83 3.53
C GLU A 339 -3.60 -34.25 3.71
N LYS A 340 -2.77 -34.10 2.68
CA LYS A 340 -1.33 -34.35 2.73
C LYS A 340 -0.67 -33.50 3.80
N ASN A 341 -1.01 -32.22 3.90
CA ASN A 341 -0.42 -31.30 4.87
C ASN A 341 -0.94 -31.47 6.30
N ARG A 342 -2.18 -31.92 6.50
CA ARG A 342 -2.73 -32.26 7.84
C ARG A 342 -2.15 -33.57 8.39
N GLY A 343 -1.78 -34.52 7.53
CA GLY A 343 -1.11 -35.76 7.95
C GLY A 343 0.23 -35.54 8.67
N PHE A 344 0.88 -34.40 8.41
CA PHE A 344 2.13 -33.99 9.06
C PHE A 344 1.94 -33.27 10.40
N GLU A 345 0.71 -32.96 10.84
CA GLU A 345 0.45 -32.30 12.14
C GLU A 345 0.23 -33.30 13.30
N ILE A 346 0.17 -34.61 13.03
CA ILE A 346 -0.14 -35.67 14.01
C ILE A 346 1.09 -36.59 14.32
N GLN A 347 2.25 -36.31 13.73
CA GLN A 347 3.53 -36.92 14.13
C GLN A 347 4.41 -35.86 14.80
#